data_AF-A0A221KBU1-F1
#
_entry.id   AF-A0A221KBU1-F1
#
_cell.length_a   1.000
_cell.length_b   1.000
_cell.length_c   1.000
_cell.angle_alpha   90.00
_cell.angle_beta   90.00
_cell.angle_gamma   90.00
#
_symmetry.space_group_name_H-M   'P 1'
#
loop_
_entity.id
_entity.type
_entity.pdbx_description
1 polymer ?
#
loop_
_entity_poly.entity_id
_entity_poly.type
_entity_poly.pdbx_seq_one_letter_code
_entity_poly.pdbx_strand_id
1 'polypeptide(L)' 'MINRGSTVIIPPRAKQPRGYDKHLYRARRAVENFFAKFKQYRAIATRYKKTTCNFFRGVLLASSLIWLA' A
#
# COMPACT_ATOMS: atom_id res chain seq x y z
N MET A 1 -20.72 -3.34 13.91
CA MET A 1 -19.95 -2.84 12.74
C MET A 1 -18.48 -3.11 13.04
N ILE A 2 -17.77 -4.03 12.38
CA ILE A 2 -17.25 -3.90 11.01
C ILE A 2 -17.18 -5.31 10.40
N ASN A 3 -18.12 -5.62 9.51
CA ASN A 3 -18.07 -6.79 8.62
C ASN A 3 -17.35 -6.34 7.34
N ARG A 4 -16.01 -6.25 7.39
CA ARG A 4 -15.20 -6.09 6.18
C ARG A 4 -14.68 -7.47 5.83
N GLY A 5 -15.21 -8.06 4.76
CA GLY A 5 -14.76 -9.33 4.17
C GLY A 5 -13.34 -9.24 3.64
N SER A 6 -12.38 -9.00 4.53
CA SER A 6 -10.95 -8.95 4.23
C SER A 6 -10.32 -10.25 4.72
N THR A 7 -10.27 -11.24 3.83
CA THR A 7 -9.60 -12.50 4.11
C THR A 7 -8.10 -12.22 4.26
N VAL A 8 -7.59 -12.39 5.48
CA VAL A 8 -6.17 -12.18 5.78
C VAL A 8 -5.37 -13.36 5.20
N ILE A 9 -4.76 -13.15 4.04
CA ILE A 9 -3.91 -14.16 3.37
C ILE A 9 -2.49 -14.01 3.92
N ILE A 10 -2.19 -14.76 4.99
CA ILE A 10 -0.84 -14.88 5.53
C ILE A 10 -0.16 -16.06 4.83
N PRO A 11 0.99 -15.87 4.17
CA PRO A 11 1.71 -16.98 3.55
C PRO A 11 2.14 -17.98 4.64
N PRO A 12 2.11 -19.28 4.34
CA PRO A 12 2.52 -20.29 5.29
C PRO A 12 3.99 -20.10 5.68
N ARG A 13 4.29 -20.11 6.98
CA ARG A 13 5.66 -20.35 7.46
C ARG A 13 6.02 -21.79 7.09
N ALA A 14 7.26 -22.00 6.61
CA ALA A 14 7.78 -23.21 5.95
C ALA A 14 7.41 -24.61 6.52
N LYS A 15 6.79 -24.70 7.69
CA LYS A 15 6.37 -25.95 8.35
C LYS A 15 4.94 -26.41 8.02
N GLN A 16 4.08 -25.62 7.37
CA GLN A 16 2.74 -26.07 6.98
C GLN A 16 2.29 -25.47 5.63
N PRO A 17 2.36 -26.20 4.50
CA PRO A 17 1.90 -25.69 3.22
C PRO A 17 0.37 -25.62 3.20
N ARG A 18 -0.19 -24.44 3.48
CA ARG A 18 -1.59 -24.13 3.15
C ARG A 18 -1.64 -23.58 1.73
N GLY A 19 -2.64 -23.97 0.96
CA GLY A 19 -2.94 -23.34 -0.33
C GLY A 19 -3.21 -21.85 -0.08
N TYR A 20 -2.34 -20.98 -0.60
CA TYR A 20 -2.54 -19.54 -0.58
C TYR A 20 -2.65 -19.04 -2.01
N ASP A 21 -3.54 -18.09 -2.24
CA ASP A 21 -3.67 -17.44 -3.54
C ASP A 21 -2.42 -16.61 -3.84
N LYS A 22 -1.53 -17.19 -4.65
CA LYS A 22 -0.32 -16.51 -5.17
C LYS A 22 -0.67 -15.19 -5.86
N HIS A 23 -1.81 -15.13 -6.53
CA HIS A 23 -2.29 -13.91 -7.20
C HIS A 23 -2.57 -12.78 -6.20
N LEU A 24 -3.30 -13.06 -5.12
CA LEU A 24 -3.61 -12.07 -4.08
C LEU A 24 -2.37 -11.66 -3.29
N TYR A 25 -1.46 -12.60 -3.02
CA TYR A 25 -0.18 -12.31 -2.38
C TYR A 25 0.73 -11.42 -3.25
N ARG A 26 0.75 -11.65 -4.57
CA ARG A 26 1.52 -10.83 -5.52
C ARG A 26 0.96 -9.41 -5.62
N ALA A 27 -0.38 -9.28 -5.65
CA ALA A 27 -1.04 -7.96 -5.61
C ALA A 27 -0.70 -7.20 -4.33
N ARG A 28 -0.70 -7.89 -3.17
CA ARG A 28 -0.31 -7.28 -1.89
C ARG A 28 1.12 -6.74 -1.93
N ARG A 29 2.06 -7.50 -2.51
CA ARG A 29 3.46 -7.06 -2.63
C ARG A 29 3.62 -5.82 -3.51
N ALA A 30 2.84 -5.68 -4.57
CA ALA A 30 2.83 -4.47 -5.39
C ALA A 30 2.34 -3.25 -4.59
N VAL A 31 1.26 -3.42 -3.82
CA VAL A 31 0.70 -2.38 -2.94
C VAL A 31 1.69 -1.99 -1.83
N GLU A 32 2.34 -2.96 -1.18
CA GLU A 32 3.37 -2.70 -0.17
C GLU A 32 4.58 -1.95 -0.75
N ASN A 33 5.02 -2.31 -1.96
CA ASN A 33 6.11 -1.61 -2.64
C ASN A 33 5.74 -0.16 -3.00
N PHE A 34 4.49 0.06 -3.43
CA PHE A 34 3.95 1.39 -3.67
C PHE A 34 3.94 2.23 -2.37
N PHE A 35 3.48 1.67 -1.26
CA PHE A 35 3.51 2.36 0.04
C PHE A 35 4.93 2.58 0.57
N ALA A 36 5.87 1.68 0.27
CA ALA A 36 7.28 1.86 0.60
C ALA A 36 7.88 3.06 -0.15
N LYS A 37 7.63 3.18 -1.46
CA LYS A 37 8.00 4.37 -2.25
C LYS A 37 7.32 5.63 -1.71
N PHE A 38 6.04 5.56 -1.34
CA PHE A 38 5.30 6.68 -0.73
C PHE A 38 5.93 7.20 0.57
N LYS A 39 6.46 6.30 1.40
CA LYS A 39 7.13 6.67 2.66
C LYS A 39 8.45 7.40 2.45
N GLN A 40 9.10 7.26 1.28
CA GLN A 40 10.31 8.02 0.96
C GLN A 40 9.99 9.52 0.75
N TYR A 41 8.76 9.85 0.34
CA TYR A 41 8.32 11.24 0.22
C TYR A 41 7.98 11.82 1.61
N ARG A 42 9.02 12.34 2.29
CA ARG A 42 8.93 12.94 3.64
C ARG A 42 7.83 14.00 3.78
N ALA A 43 7.55 14.76 2.70
CA ALA A 43 6.50 15.77 2.65
C ALA A 43 5.07 15.19 2.78
N ILE A 44 4.86 13.96 2.30
CA ILE A 44 3.59 13.23 2.41
C ILE A 44 3.53 12.50 3.75
N ALA A 45 4.62 11.86 4.16
CA ALA A 45 4.69 11.11 5.42
C ALA A 45 4.45 11.97 6.67
N THR A 46 4.94 13.22 6.67
CA THR A 46 4.77 14.15 7.79
C THR A 46 3.47 14.98 7.73
N ARG A 47 2.64 14.79 6.69
CA ARG A 47 1.42 15.59 6.43
C ARG A 47 1.67 17.09 6.61
N TYR A 48 2.69 17.60 5.94
CA TYR A 48 3.15 18.99 6.16
C TYR A 48 2.13 20.05 5.71
N LYS A 49 1.25 19.70 4.75
CA LYS A 49 0.21 20.61 4.24
C LYS A 49 -1.01 20.60 5.16
N LYS A 50 -1.28 21.72 5.84
CA LYS A 50 -2.49 21.93 6.68
C LYS A 50 -3.80 21.80 5.89
N THR A 51 -3.81 22.18 4.61
CA THR A 51 -4.99 22.10 3.75
C THR A 51 -5.13 20.71 3.12
N THR A 52 -6.26 20.06 3.35
CA THR A 52 -6.58 18.72 2.82
C THR A 52 -6.47 18.64 1.30
N CYS A 53 -6.91 19.69 0.56
CA CYS A 53 -6.76 19.73 -0.90
C CYS A 53 -5.30 19.71 -1.36
N ASN A 54 -4.41 20.45 -0.68
CA ASN A 54 -2.99 20.49 -1.05
C ASN A 54 -2.28 19.18 -0.67
N PHE A 55 -2.69 18.54 0.42
CA PHE A 55 -2.21 17.21 0.76
C PHE A 55 -2.64 16.18 -0.29
N PHE A 56 -3.91 16.18 -0.69
CA PHE A 56 -4.43 15.25 -1.70
C PHE A 56 -3.75 15.44 -3.06
N ARG A 57 -3.52 16.70 -3.49
CA ARG A 57 -2.75 16.99 -4.71
C ARG A 57 -1.32 16.46 -4.63
N GLY A 58 -0.65 16.59 -3.48
CA GLY A 58 0.69 16.02 -3.27
C GLY A 58 0.71 14.50 -3.34
N VAL A 59 -0.31 13.84 -2.77
CA VAL A 59 -0.49 12.39 -2.86
C VAL A 59 -0.73 11.95 -4.31
N LEU A 60 -1.60 12.65 -5.05
CA LEU A 60 -1.85 12.35 -6.46
C LEU A 60 -0.58 12.49 -7.31
N LEU A 61 0.19 13.57 -7.12
CA LEU A 61 1.45 13.77 -7.83
C LEU A 61 2.46 12.65 -7.54
N ALA A 62 2.64 12.29 -6.27
CA ALA A 62 3.52 11.18 -5.91
C ALA A 62 3.02 9.83 -6.47
N SER A 63 1.71 9.62 -6.50
CA SER A 63 1.11 8.44 -7.13
C SER A 63 1.43 8.37 -8.62
N SER A 64 1.26 9.48 -9.35
CA SER A 64 1.59 9.55 -10.78
C SER A 64 3.09 9.36 -11.03
N LEU A 65 3.96 9.92 -10.19
CA LEU A 65 5.41 9.72 -10.29
C LEU A 65 5.81 8.26 -10.05
N ILE A 66 5.22 7.59 -9.06
CA ILE A 66 5.49 6.18 -8.78
C ILE A 66 4.93 5.28 -9.89
N TRP A 67 3.84 5.67 -10.55
CA TRP A 67 3.28 4.96 -11.69
C TRP A 67 4.15 5.09 -12.95
N LEU A 68 4.75 6.26 -13.17
CA LEU A 68 5.63 6.53 -14.31
C LEU A 68 7.04 5.93 -14.15
N ALA A 69 7.47 5.64 -12.91
CA ALA A 69 8.81 5.19 -12.56
C ALA A 69 8.93 3.69 -12.29
#